data_AF-A0A1M7UJY7-F1
#
_entry.id   AF-A0A1M7UJY7-F1
#
_cell.length_a   1.000
_cell.length_b   1.000
_cell.length_c   1.000
_cell.angle_alpha   90.00
_cell.angle_beta   90.00
_cell.angle_gamma   90.00
#
_symmetry.space_group_name_H-M   'P 1'
#
loop_
_entity.id
_entity.type
_entity.pdbx_description
1 polymer ?
#
loop_
_entity_poly.entity_id
_entity_poly.type
_entity_poly.pdbx_seq_one_letter_code
_entity_poly.pdbx_strand_id
1 'polypeptide(L)'
;MVGRPLFRPGLQEGLLDLLRPPSPRLAAQLSEQVRPRLAEVAHDRAGRSAAEVRVVLEDVVRSAGGEPDLDALTEFAERIEAGQNPFA
;
A
#
# COMPACT_ATOMS: atom_id res chain seq x y z
N MET A 1 32.91 8.30 25.51
CA MET A 1 31.83 8.87 24.68
C MET A 1 31.03 7.70 24.13
N VAL A 2 29.85 7.45 24.69
CA VAL A 2 28.99 6.33 24.26
C VAL A 2 28.31 6.74 22.96
N GLY A 3 28.57 5.98 21.89
CA GLY A 3 28.00 6.21 20.57
C GLY A 3 26.47 6.14 20.65
N ARG A 4 25.83 7.24 20.29
CA ARG A 4 24.38 7.33 20.11
C ARG A 4 23.99 6.29 19.05
N PRO A 5 23.10 5.33 19.34
CA PRO A 5 22.65 4.42 18.30
C PRO A 5 21.92 5.24 17.23
N LEU A 6 22.38 5.10 15.98
CA LEU A 6 21.70 5.61 14.80
C LEU A 6 20.42 4.78 14.59
N PHE A 7 19.40 5.02 15.41
CA PHE A 7 18.06 4.51 15.13
C PHE A 7 17.57 5.22 13.87
N ARG A 8 17.73 4.56 12.72
CA ARG A 8 17.02 4.96 11.51
C ARG A 8 15.57 4.54 11.70
N PRO A 9 14.61 5.48 11.80
CA PRO A 9 13.20 5.12 11.78
C PRO A 9 12.94 4.33 10.48
N GLY A 10 12.41 3.13 10.60
CA GLY A 10 12.22 2.16 9.50
C GLY A 10 13.15 0.95 9.50
N LEU A 11 14.36 1.02 10.08
CA LEU A 11 15.27 -0.15 10.12
C LEU A 11 14.73 -1.25 11.05
N GLN A 12 14.19 -0.84 12.20
CA GLN A 12 13.65 -1.78 13.17
C GLN A 12 12.39 -2.48 12.63
N GLU A 13 11.51 -1.77 11.94
CA GLU A 13 10.32 -2.34 11.30
C GLU A 13 10.71 -3.32 10.19
N GLY A 14 11.65 -2.94 9.32
CA GLY A 14 12.16 -3.84 8.28
C GLY A 14 12.82 -5.11 8.84
N LEU A 15 13.53 -5.02 9.96
CA LEU A 15 14.08 -6.19 10.65
C LEU A 15 12.98 -7.08 11.27
N LEU A 16 11.93 -6.48 11.82
CA LEU A 16 10.80 -7.24 12.37
C LEU A 16 10.02 -7.98 11.29
N ASP A 17 9.85 -7.39 10.11
CA ASP A 17 9.23 -8.07 8.97
C ASP A 17 10.06 -9.26 8.47
N LEU A 18 11.40 -9.13 8.43
CA LEU A 18 12.29 -10.24 8.06
C LEU A 18 12.30 -11.39 9.08
N LEU A 19 12.09 -11.07 10.35
CA LEU A 19 12.06 -12.06 11.43
C LEU A 19 10.67 -12.65 11.66
N ARG A 20 9.62 -12.05 11.06
CA ARG A 20 8.26 -12.55 11.19
C ARG A 20 8.13 -13.87 10.41
N PRO A 21 7.75 -14.98 11.05
CA PRO A 21 7.52 -16.22 10.34
C PRO A 21 6.39 -16.02 9.30
N PRO A 22 6.52 -16.60 8.10
CA PRO A 22 5.48 -16.50 7.09
C PRO A 22 4.18 -17.03 7.66
N SER A 23 3.13 -16.22 7.62
CA SER A 23 1.80 -16.60 8.09
C SER A 23 0.93 -16.91 6.88
N PRO A 24 0.62 -18.19 6.60
CA PRO A 24 -0.23 -18.57 5.47
C PRO A 24 -1.61 -17.92 5.55
N ARG A 25 -2.11 -17.70 6.77
CA ARG A 25 -3.38 -17.02 7.02
C ARG A 25 -3.36 -15.56 6.56
N LEU A 26 -2.26 -14.83 6.79
CA LEU A 26 -2.12 -13.45 6.33
C LEU A 26 -1.94 -13.40 4.81
N ALA A 27 -1.12 -14.27 4.24
CA ALA A 27 -0.94 -14.35 2.78
C ALA A 27 -2.24 -14.68 2.02
N ALA A 28 -3.17 -15.39 2.67
CA ALA A 28 -4.49 -15.67 2.13
C ALA A 28 -5.46 -14.47 2.20
N GLN A 29 -5.13 -13.39 2.93
CA GLN A 29 -5.98 -12.20 3.01
C GLN A 29 -5.92 -11.43 1.70
N LEU A 30 -7.10 -11.06 1.20
CA LEU A 30 -7.23 -10.28 -0.02
C LEU A 30 -6.44 -8.97 0.04
N SER A 31 -6.44 -8.29 1.19
CA SER A 31 -5.68 -7.06 1.43
C SER A 31 -4.18 -7.23 1.15
N GLU A 32 -3.58 -8.33 1.61
CA GLU A 32 -2.15 -8.62 1.38
C GLU A 32 -1.87 -8.98 -0.08
N GLN A 33 -2.83 -9.61 -0.76
CA GLN A 33 -2.70 -9.98 -2.17
C GLN A 33 -2.80 -8.78 -3.11
N VAL A 34 -3.68 -7.81 -2.81
CA VAL A 34 -3.87 -6.63 -3.66
C VAL A 34 -2.85 -5.53 -3.39
N ARG A 35 -2.31 -5.43 -2.17
CA ARG A 35 -1.45 -4.32 -1.74
C ARG A 35 -0.25 -4.07 -2.65
N PRO A 36 0.53 -5.08 -3.12
CA PRO A 36 1.65 -4.83 -4.03
C PRO A 36 1.20 -4.15 -5.33
N ARG A 37 0.10 -4.64 -5.91
CA ARG A 37 -0.45 -4.09 -7.16
C ARG A 37 -1.04 -2.69 -6.96
N LEU A 38 -1.68 -2.43 -5.82
CA LEU A 38 -2.14 -1.09 -5.46
C LEU A 38 -0.98 -0.10 -5.30
N ALA A 39 0.13 -0.54 -4.70
CA ALA A 39 1.34 0.28 -4.56
C ALA A 39 1.99 0.61 -5.91
N GLU A 40 2.01 -0.34 -6.84
CA GLU A 40 2.45 -0.11 -8.23
C GLU A 40 1.55 0.91 -8.94
N VAL A 41 0.23 0.74 -8.87
CA VAL A 41 -0.73 1.70 -9.45
C VAL A 41 -0.54 3.10 -8.88
N ALA A 42 -0.37 3.22 -7.57
CA ALA A 42 -0.12 4.50 -6.91
C ALA A 42 1.18 5.16 -7.39
N HIS A 43 2.23 4.38 -7.66
CA HIS A 43 3.48 4.88 -8.21
C HIS A 43 3.30 5.35 -9.68
N ASP A 44 2.71 4.51 -10.53
CA ASP A 44 2.57 4.77 -11.96
C ASP A 44 1.60 5.90 -12.29
N ARG A 45 0.61 6.13 -11.42
CA ARG A 45 -0.46 7.10 -11.62
C ARG A 45 -0.34 8.34 -10.73
N ALA A 46 0.79 8.53 -10.04
CA ALA A 46 1.04 9.73 -9.27
C ALA A 46 0.84 11.00 -10.10
N GLY A 47 0.10 11.98 -9.58
CA GLY A 47 -0.22 13.23 -10.27
C GLY A 47 -1.30 13.15 -11.36
N ARG A 48 -1.94 11.98 -11.54
CA ARG A 48 -3.16 11.84 -12.35
C ARG A 48 -4.39 12.22 -11.52
N SER A 49 -5.49 12.54 -12.20
CA SER A 49 -6.72 12.94 -11.51
C SER A 49 -7.24 11.83 -10.60
N ALA A 50 -7.76 12.18 -9.42
CA ALA A 50 -8.30 11.19 -8.48
C ALA A 50 -9.41 10.34 -9.11
N ALA A 51 -10.23 10.90 -9.99
CA ALA A 51 -11.28 10.16 -10.69
C ALA A 51 -10.71 9.02 -11.58
N GLU A 52 -9.63 9.28 -12.32
CA GLU A 52 -8.97 8.26 -13.13
C GLU A 52 -8.29 7.20 -12.25
N VAL A 53 -7.61 7.64 -11.19
CA VAL A 53 -6.91 6.73 -10.26
C VAL A 53 -7.92 5.81 -9.57
N ARG A 54 -9.05 6.34 -9.07
CA ARG A 54 -10.06 5.56 -8.37
C ARG A 54 -10.59 4.40 -9.21
N VAL A 55 -10.89 4.64 -10.49
CA VAL A 55 -11.37 3.58 -11.40
C VAL A 55 -10.37 2.44 -11.51
N VAL A 56 -9.07 2.75 -11.57
CA VAL A 56 -8.02 1.73 -11.62
C VAL A 56 -7.89 0.98 -10.29
N LEU A 57 -7.96 1.68 -9.16
CA LEU A 57 -7.94 1.04 -7.84
C LEU A 57 -9.15 0.10 -7.64
N GLU A 58 -10.34 0.53 -8.07
CA GLU A 58 -11.54 -0.30 -8.03
C GLU A 58 -11.38 -1.58 -8.87
N ASP A 59 -10.81 -1.48 -10.07
CA ASP A 59 -10.56 -2.63 -10.95
C ASP A 59 -9.56 -3.63 -10.32
N VAL A 60 -8.52 -3.14 -9.64
CA VAL A 60 -7.58 -4.00 -8.91
C VAL A 60 -8.29 -4.78 -7.80
N VAL A 61 -9.15 -4.12 -7.02
CA VAL A 61 -9.89 -4.79 -5.93
C VAL A 61 -10.90 -5.80 -6.49
N ARG A 62 -11.70 -5.41 -7.50
CA ARG A 62 -12.69 -6.29 -8.13
C ARG A 62 -12.04 -7.48 -8.83
N SER A 63 -10.93 -7.30 -9.53
CA SER A 63 -10.21 -8.39 -10.22
C SER A 63 -9.63 -9.42 -9.25
N ALA A 64 -9.37 -9.04 -8.00
CA ALA A 64 -8.99 -9.96 -6.94
C ALA A 64 -10.20 -10.64 -6.26
N GLY A 65 -11.43 -10.31 -6.66
CA GLY A 65 -12.66 -10.83 -6.06
C GLY A 65 -13.10 -10.08 -4.80
N GLY A 66 -12.54 -8.90 -4.54
CA GLY A 66 -12.94 -8.03 -3.43
C GLY A 66 -14.06 -7.08 -3.81
N GLU A 67 -14.82 -6.65 -2.80
CA GLU A 67 -15.76 -5.53 -2.94
C GLU A 67 -15.03 -4.22 -2.60
N PRO A 68 -14.94 -3.24 -3.52
CA PRO A 68 -14.24 -1.99 -3.26
C PRO A 68 -15.02 -1.08 -2.32
N ASP A 69 -14.35 -0.59 -1.29
CA ASP A 69 -14.82 0.52 -0.47
C ASP A 69 -14.58 1.84 -1.23
N LEU A 70 -15.65 2.40 -1.80
CA LEU A 70 -15.55 3.56 -2.68
C LEU A 70 -15.11 4.83 -1.95
N ASP A 71 -15.44 4.97 -0.67
CA ASP A 71 -15.05 6.14 0.12
C ASP A 71 -13.54 6.08 0.42
N ALA A 72 -13.06 4.92 0.86
CA ALA A 72 -11.63 4.70 1.10
C ALA A 72 -10.81 4.83 -0.19
N LEU A 73 -11.28 4.27 -1.30
CA LEU A 73 -10.59 4.37 -2.59
C LEU A 73 -10.58 5.81 -3.13
N THR A 74 -11.59 6.61 -2.81
CA THR A 74 -11.59 8.04 -3.15
C THR A 74 -10.50 8.78 -2.37
N GLU A 75 -10.40 8.55 -1.05
CA GLU A 75 -9.33 9.16 -0.23
C GLU A 75 -7.93 8.76 -0.73
N PHE A 76 -7.72 7.48 -1.06
CA PHE A 76 -6.44 7.03 -1.59
C PHE A 76 -6.12 7.66 -2.94
N ALA A 77 -7.12 7.79 -3.81
CA ALA A 77 -6.95 8.42 -5.12
C ALA A 77 -6.54 9.90 -5.00
N GLU A 78 -7.13 10.65 -4.07
CA GLU A 78 -6.75 12.05 -3.79
C GLU A 78 -5.30 12.16 -3.29
N ARG A 79 -4.88 11.23 -2.43
CA ARG A 79 -3.48 11.18 -1.96
C ARG A 79 -2.50 10.86 -3.09
N ILE A 80 -2.87 9.96 -4.01
CA ILE A 80 -2.07 9.62 -5.20
C ILE A 80 -2.02 10.78 -6.20
N GLU A 81 -3.12 11.49 -6.39
CA GLU A 81 -3.14 12.74 -7.17
C GLU A 81 -2.16 13.77 -6.58
N ALA A 82 -2.08 13.87 -5.25
CA ALA A 82 -1.09 14.68 -4.54
C ALA A 82 0.36 14.11 -4.57
N GLY A 83 0.58 13.00 -5.28
CA GLY A 83 1.90 12.36 -5.45
C GLY A 83 2.34 11.48 -4.29
N GLN A 84 1.44 11.12 -3.36
CA GLN A 84 1.74 10.23 -2.24
C GLN A 84 1.38 8.79 -2.60
N ASN A 85 2.15 7.82 -2.08
CA ASN A 85 1.78 6.41 -2.17
C ASN A 85 1.25 5.92 -0.80
N PRO A 86 -0.07 5.76 -0.63
CA PRO A 86 -0.64 5.31 0.65
C PRO A 86 -0.43 3.82 0.93
N PHE A 87 0.09 3.05 -0.04
CA PHE A 87 0.27 1.60 0.06
C PHE A 87 1.74 1.17 0.24
N ALA A 88 2.66 2.13 0.15
CA ALA A 88 4.10 1.94 0.36
C ALA A 88 4.47 1.55 1.80
#